data_AF-A0A7X1BUF6-F1
#
_entry.id   AF-A0A7X1BUF6-F1
#
_cell.length_a   1.000
_cell.length_b   1.000
_cell.length_c   1.000
_cell.angle_alpha   90.00
_cell.angle_beta   90.00
_cell.angle_gamma   90.00
#
_symmetry.space_group_name_H-M   'P 1'
#
loop_
_entity.id
_entity.type
_entity.pdbx_description
1 polymer ?
#
loop_
_entity_poly.entity_id
_entity_poly.type
_entity_poly.pdbx_seq_one_letter_code
_entity_poly.pdbx_strand_id
1 'polypeptide(L)'
;MYSITNARLQRLGIELHVPAWTVMVDRKRATWENASREILILLNKKGDQLLAVEETSLNAWGKMAEAMAEYADTDEGVAEWKRYKSEGCPMVGLFGIPL
;
A
#
# COMPACT_ATOMS: atom_id res chain seq x y z
N MET A 1 14.67 -8.08 0.72
CA MET A 1 13.60 -7.23 0.17
C MET A 1 12.49 -8.16 -0.30
N TYR A 2 11.41 -8.30 0.48
CA TYR A 2 10.30 -9.17 0.13
C TYR A 2 9.16 -8.31 -0.41
N SER A 3 8.86 -8.44 -1.70
CA SER A 3 7.60 -7.97 -2.28
C SER A 3 6.57 -9.06 -2.03
N ILE A 4 5.58 -8.79 -1.20
CA ILE A 4 4.46 -9.69 -0.98
C ILE A 4 3.22 -8.90 -1.37
N THR A 5 2.42 -9.45 -2.29
CA THR A 5 1.03 -9.03 -2.44
C THR A 5 0.31 -9.35 -1.13
N ASN A 6 0.29 -8.39 -0.22
CA ASN A 6 -0.21 -8.58 1.14
C ASN A 6 -1.74 -8.41 1.11
N ALA A 7 -2.48 -9.43 1.53
CA ALA A 7 -3.94 -9.37 1.61
C ALA A 7 -4.44 -8.14 2.41
N ARG A 8 -3.66 -7.68 3.40
CA ARG A 8 -3.96 -6.45 4.16
C ARG A 8 -3.88 -5.20 3.29
N LEU A 9 -2.86 -5.11 2.43
CA LEU A 9 -2.70 -3.99 1.49
C LEU A 9 -3.85 -3.96 0.49
N GLN A 10 -4.26 -5.12 -0.02
CA GLN A 10 -5.35 -5.20 -1.00
C GLN A 10 -6.69 -4.79 -0.41
N ARG A 11 -7.02 -5.25 0.81
CA ARG A 11 -8.23 -4.81 1.52
C ARG A 11 -8.23 -3.29 1.71
N LEU A 12 -7.10 -2.76 2.15
CA LEU A 12 -6.95 -1.34 2.40
C LEU A 12 -7.02 -0.50 1.10
N GLY A 13 -6.46 -1.01 0.00
CA GLY A 13 -6.59 -0.39 -1.32
C GLY A 13 -8.03 -0.37 -1.85
N ILE A 14 -8.82 -1.42 -1.60
CA ILE A 14 -10.26 -1.43 -1.93
C ILE A 14 -11.01 -0.40 -1.09
N GLU A 15 -10.81 -0.43 0.23
CA GLU A 15 -11.52 0.44 1.17
C GLU A 15 -11.25 1.92 0.89
N LEU A 16 -10.00 2.27 0.58
CA LEU A 16 -9.56 3.64 0.35
C LEU A 16 -9.57 4.05 -1.13
N HIS A 17 -10.02 3.18 -2.03
CA HIS A 17 -10.02 3.46 -3.47
C HIS A 17 -8.64 3.82 -4.03
N VAL A 18 -7.59 3.19 -3.51
CA VAL A 18 -6.20 3.39 -3.97
C VAL A 18 -5.73 2.13 -4.70
N PRO A 19 -5.20 2.23 -5.93
CA PRO A 19 -4.69 1.08 -6.67
C PRO A 19 -3.40 0.55 -6.03
N ALA A 20 -3.55 -0.42 -5.11
CA ALA A 20 -2.44 -0.94 -4.33
C ALA A 20 -1.87 -2.22 -4.94
N TRP A 21 -0.82 -2.07 -5.76
CA TRP A 21 -0.25 -3.17 -6.54
C TRP A 21 0.76 -3.99 -5.74
N THR A 22 1.66 -3.32 -5.02
CA THR A 22 2.75 -3.95 -4.30
C THR A 22 3.17 -3.06 -3.15
N VAL A 23 3.46 -3.68 -2.01
CA VAL A 23 4.14 -3.03 -0.89
C VAL A 23 5.49 -3.67 -0.67
N MET A 24 6.52 -2.85 -0.58
CA MET A 24 7.82 -3.30 -0.11
C MET A 24 7.87 -3.09 1.40
N VAL A 25 8.24 -4.13 2.14
CA VAL A 25 8.48 -4.05 3.58
C VAL A 25 9.97 -4.16 3.82
N ASP A 26 10.60 -3.06 4.21
CA ASP A 26 11.96 -3.07 4.73
C ASP A 26 11.93 -3.04 6.26
N ARG A 27 12.68 -3.94 6.89
CA ARG A 27 12.73 -4.10 8.35
C ARG A 27 14.10 -3.69 8.84
N LYS A 28 14.16 -2.55 9.52
CA LYS A 28 15.38 -2.07 10.15
C LYS A 28 15.28 -2.27 11.65
N ARG A 29 16.25 -3.01 12.21
CA ARG A 29 16.41 -3.11 13.66
C ARG A 29 17.44 -2.08 14.08
N ALA A 30 17.00 -1.03 14.75
CA ALA A 30 17.91 -0.08 15.38
C ALA A 30 18.43 -0.72 16.68
N THR A 31 19.72 -1.07 16.72
CA THR A 31 20.37 -1.65 17.91
C THR A 31 20.33 -0.71 19.11
N TRP A 32 20.26 0.61 18.89
CA TRP A 32 20.19 1.61 19.95
C TRP A 32 18.81 1.78 20.60
N GLU A 33 17.72 1.66 19.83
CA GLU A 33 16.36 1.91 20.33
C GLU A 33 15.66 0.62 20.79
N ASN A 34 16.28 -0.55 20.56
CA ASN A 34 15.66 -1.87 20.69
C ASN A 34 14.28 -1.98 20.03
N ALA A 35 14.03 -1.14 19.02
CA ALA A 35 12.78 -1.06 18.29
C ALA A 35 12.96 -1.62 16.87
N SER A 36 11.96 -2.36 16.41
CA SER A 36 11.85 -2.78 15.03
C SER A 36 11.07 -1.72 14.27
N ARG A 37 11.70 -1.11 13.26
CA ARG A 37 11.05 -0.18 12.34
C ARG A 37 10.72 -0.91 11.05
N GLU A 38 9.52 -0.68 10.54
CA GLU A 38 9.06 -1.11 9.23
C GLU A 38 8.95 0.12 8.33
N ILE A 39 9.55 0.01 7.15
CA ILE A 39 9.35 0.95 6.05
C ILE A 39 8.44 0.25 5.07
N LEU A 40 7.25 0.81 4.87
CA LEU A 40 6.26 0.34 3.90
C LEU A 40 6.28 1.28 2.71
N ILE A 41 6.53 0.75 1.52
CA ILE A 41 6.59 1.54 0.28
C ILE A 41 5.50 1.04 -0.66
N LEU A 42 4.53 1.88 -1.02
CA LEU A 42 3.57 1.56 -2.08
C LEU A 42 4.21 1.82 -3.43
N LEU A 43 4.11 0.82 -4.30
CA LEU A 43 4.50 0.95 -5.69
C LEU A 43 3.28 0.96 -6.61
N ASN A 44 3.37 1.74 -7.68
CA ASN A 44 2.42 1.68 -8.78
C ASN A 44 2.66 0.43 -9.65
N LYS A 45 1.82 0.23 -10.67
CA LYS A 45 1.93 -0.88 -11.64
C LYS A 45 3.30 -0.94 -12.36
N LYS A 46 3.95 0.20 -12.56
CA LYS A 46 5.25 0.31 -13.25
C LYS A 46 6.43 0.07 -12.29
N GLY A 47 6.17 -0.04 -10.99
CA GLY A 47 7.20 -0.15 -9.95
C GLY A 47 7.71 1.20 -9.44
N ASP A 48 7.09 2.32 -9.84
CA ASP A 48 7.43 3.63 -9.29
C ASP A 48 6.85 3.76 -7.88
N GLN A 49 7.60 4.40 -6.99
CA GLN A 49 7.16 4.67 -5.63
C GLN A 49 6.08 5.75 -5.63
N LEU A 50 4.91 5.41 -5.06
CA LEU A 50 3.80 6.36 -4.84
C LEU A 50 3.90 6.99 -3.46
N LEU A 51 4.10 6.17 -2.43
CA LEU A 51 4.22 6.63 -1.05
C LEU A 51 5.14 5.72 -0.25
N ALA A 52 5.74 6.29 0.79
CA ALA A 52 6.55 5.55 1.74
C ALA A 52 6.25 6.04 3.15
N VAL A 53 6.06 5.09 4.07
CA VAL A 53 5.92 5.37 5.49
C VAL A 53 6.99 4.60 6.26
N GLU A 54 7.64 5.29 7.20
CA GLU A 54 8.52 4.66 8.18
C GLU A 54 7.88 4.81 9.56
N GLU A 55 7.76 3.68 10.25
CA GLU A 55 7.22 3.65 11.61
C GLU A 55 7.65 2.37 12.35
N THR A 56 7.42 2.31 13.65
CA THR A 56 7.52 1.07 14.42
C THR A 56 6.63 -0.04 13.82
N SER A 57 7.06 -1.31 13.91
CA SER A 57 6.32 -2.45 13.33
C SER A 57 4.87 -2.58 13.83
N LEU A 58 4.57 -2.04 15.02
CA LEU A 58 3.20 -2.02 15.58
C LEU A 58 2.29 -1.04 14.83
N ASN A 59 2.81 0.12 14.42
CA ASN A 59 2.01 1.23 13.91
C ASN A 59 2.18 1.47 12.40
N ALA A 60 3.14 0.83 11.74
CA ALA A 60 3.44 1.04 10.32
C ALA A 60 2.23 0.88 9.39
N TRP A 61 1.40 -0.14 9.62
CA TRP A 61 0.19 -0.33 8.82
C TRP A 61 -0.92 0.69 9.12
N GLY A 62 -0.99 1.23 10.33
CA GLY A 62 -1.92 2.32 10.65
C GLY A 62 -1.51 3.59 9.93
N LYS A 63 -0.23 3.94 9.99
CA LYS A 63 0.35 5.08 9.27
C LYS A 63 0.22 4.95 7.75
N MET A 64 0.37 3.72 7.22
CA MET A 64 0.12 3.43 5.81
C MET A 64 -1.35 3.70 5.43
N ALA A 65 -2.29 3.35 6.30
CA ALA A 65 -3.71 3.62 6.08
C ALA A 65 -4.01 5.11 5.98
N GLU A 66 -3.47 5.89 6.91
CA GLU A 66 -3.57 7.34 6.93
C GLU A 66 -2.97 7.95 5.65
N ALA A 67 -1.74 7.56 5.29
CA ALA A 67 -1.07 8.05 4.09
C ALA A 67 -1.80 7.65 2.80
N MET A 68 -2.39 6.46 2.74
CA MET A 68 -3.20 6.04 1.59
C MET A 68 -4.53 6.80 1.52
N ALA A 69 -5.15 7.13 2.65
CA ALA A 69 -6.36 7.94 2.68
C ALA A 69 -6.07 9.37 2.19
N GLU A 70 -4.97 9.98 2.67
CA GLU A 70 -4.52 11.28 2.19
C GLU A 70 -4.21 11.26 0.69
N TYR A 71 -3.56 10.21 0.19
CA TYR A 71 -3.30 10.04 -1.24
C TYR A 71 -4.58 9.88 -2.06
N ALA A 72 -5.58 9.16 -1.55
CA ALA A 72 -6.86 8.96 -2.22
C ALA A 72 -7.59 10.28 -2.50
N ASP A 73 -7.43 11.27 -1.62
CA ASP A 73 -8.04 12.59 -1.75
C ASP A 73 -7.27 13.54 -2.69
N THR A 74 -6.09 13.14 -3.18
CA THR A 74 -5.33 13.94 -4.16
C THR A 74 -5.90 13.77 -5.57
N ASP A 75 -5.73 14.80 -6.41
CA ASP A 75 -6.10 14.74 -7.84
C ASP A 75 -5.42 13.57 -8.56
N GLU A 76 -4.18 13.24 -8.16
CA GLU A 76 -3.42 12.11 -8.70
C GLU A 76 -4.04 10.77 -8.31
N GLY A 77 -4.36 10.57 -7.02
CA GLY A 77 -5.01 9.35 -6.53
C GLY A 77 -6.38 9.12 -7.18
N VAL A 78 -7.21 10.17 -7.31
CA VAL A 78 -8.50 10.11 -7.99
C VAL A 78 -8.36 9.74 -9.47
N ALA A 79 -7.40 10.35 -10.17
CA ALA A 79 -7.13 10.05 -11.57
C ALA A 79 -6.61 8.61 -11.77
N GLU A 80 -5.72 8.16 -10.89
CA GLU A 80 -5.17 6.80 -10.94
C GLU A 80 -6.25 5.75 -10.64
N TRP A 81 -7.13 6.00 -9.67
CA TRP A 81 -8.26 5.12 -9.37
C TRP A 81 -9.27 5.05 -10.52
N LYS A 82 -9.59 6.18 -11.15
CA LYS A 82 -10.47 6.23 -12.33
C LYS A 82 -9.87 5.42 -13.48
N ARG A 83 -8.56 5.57 -13.73
CA ARG A 83 -7.82 4.76 -14.70
C ARG A 83 -7.86 3.28 -14.33
N TYR A 84 -7.63 2.93 -13.08
CA TYR A 84 -7.65 1.57 -12.58
C TYR A 84 -9.00 0.87 -12.78
N LYS A 85 -10.11 1.57 -12.52
CA LYS A 85 -11.46 1.11 -12.83
C LYS A 85 -11.67 0.88 -14.34
N SER A 86 -11.12 1.76 -15.18
CA SER A 86 -11.25 1.62 -16.65
C SER A 86 -10.42 0.48 -17.25
N GLU A 87 -9.29 0.14 -16.63
CA GLU A 87 -8.41 -0.96 -17.07
C GLU A 87 -8.91 -2.36 -16.61
N GLY A 88 -10.10 -2.45 -16.00
CA GLY A 88 -10.69 -3.72 -15.61
C GLY A 88 -10.24 -4.27 -14.26
N CYS A 89 -9.72 -3.42 -13.36
CA CYS A 89 -9.44 -3.75 -11.96
C CYS A 89 -8.72 -5.10 -11.78
N PRO A 90 -7.43 -5.20 -12.16
CA PRO A 90 -6.62 -6.38 -11.87
C PRO A 90 -6.24 -6.40 -10.38
N MET A 91 -7.25 -6.44 -9.51
CA MET A 91 -7.12 -6.93 -8.15
C MET A 91 -6.72 -8.41 -8.24
N VAL A 92 -5.45 -8.64 -8.52
CA VAL A 92 -4.80 -9.94 -8.50
C VAL A 92 -4.94 -10.46 -7.07
N GLY A 93 -5.99 -11.24 -6.77
CA GLY A 93 -6.04 -11.99 -5.52
C GLY A 93 -7.40 -12.29 -4.90
N LEU A 94 -8.54 -11.79 -5.39
CA LEU A 94 -9.81 -12.41 -5.01
C LEU A 94 -10.06 -13.62 -5.91
N PHE A 95 -9.44 -14.74 -5.55
CA PHE A 95 -10.09 -16.02 -5.77
C PHE A 95 -11.46 -15.98 -5.08
N GLY A 96 -12.51 -15.61 -5.82
CA GLY A 96 -13.87 -16.04 -5.54
C GLY A 96 -14.78 -15.16 -4.68
N ILE A 97 -14.65 -13.83 -4.66
CA ILE A 97 -15.77 -12.99 -4.20
C ILE A 97 -16.34 -12.22 -5.40
N PRO A 98 -17.56 -12.57 -5.87
CA PRO A 98 -18.24 -11.77 -6.88
C PRO A 98 -18.64 -10.42 -6.27
N LEU A 99 -18.45 -9.36 -7.06
CA LEU A 99 -19.04 -8.03 -6.81
C LEU A 99 -20.57 -8.12 -6.77
#